data_AF-V5H9P1-F1
#
_entry.id   AF-V5H9P1-F1
#
_cell.length_a   1.000
_cell.length_b   1.000
_cell.length_c   1.000
_cell.angle_alpha   90.00
_cell.angle_beta   90.00
_cell.angle_gamma   90.00
#
_symmetry.space_group_name_H-M   'P 1'
#
loop_
_entity.id
_entity.type
_entity.pdbx_description
1 polymer ?
#
loop_
_entity_poly.entity_id
_entity_poly.type
_entity_poly.pdbx_seq_one_letter_code
_entity_poly.pdbx_strand_id
1 'polypeptide(L)'
;MKVSLAAQTLSRSVSCALLFCKEKQIPGFEGVEATAEFAAVVDDTFDLTNSCHPLALGSKAPIRVNNKETILTRIDKASRYLRGLKDTTGRPLIQGQRKTAILGFLLDLQSIKGLAEDLVWSSSPLLKCLLTRKLSQDHLELFFATIRNRT
;
A
#
# COMPACT_ATOMS: atom_id res chain seq x y z
N MET A 1 -14.24 -11.08 -7.13
CA MET A 1 -13.86 -9.68 -6.82
C MET A 1 -12.76 -9.24 -7.80
N LYS A 2 -12.82 -8.04 -8.38
CA LYS A 2 -11.81 -7.56 -9.34
C LYS A 2 -10.85 -6.56 -8.67
N VAL A 3 -9.81 -7.07 -8.00
CA VAL A 3 -8.80 -6.24 -7.31
C VAL A 3 -8.05 -5.32 -8.29
N SER A 4 -7.88 -5.75 -9.54
CA SER A 4 -7.23 -4.95 -10.59
C SER A 4 -7.88 -3.58 -10.81
N LEU A 5 -9.22 -3.49 -10.73
CA LEU A 5 -9.94 -2.21 -10.88
C LEU A 5 -9.63 -1.26 -9.73
N ALA A 6 -9.61 -1.75 -8.49
CA ALA A 6 -9.27 -0.93 -7.33
C ALA A 6 -7.81 -0.43 -7.40
N ALA A 7 -6.87 -1.31 -7.73
CA ALA A 7 -5.45 -0.97 -7.86
C ALA A 7 -5.20 0.06 -8.99
N GLN A 8 -5.89 -0.07 -10.12
CA GLN A 8 -5.79 0.91 -11.22
C GLN A 8 -6.39 2.27 -10.84
N THR A 9 -7.52 2.26 -10.12
CA THR A 9 -8.24 3.48 -9.70
C THR A 9 -7.44 4.30 -8.69
N LEU A 10 -6.82 3.65 -7.71
CA LEU A 10 -6.04 4.30 -6.64
C LEU A 10 -4.54 4.15 -6.92
N SER A 11 -4.09 4.58 -8.10
CA SER A 11 -2.69 4.48 -8.52
C SER A 11 -1.98 5.83 -8.54
N ARG A 12 -0.64 5.79 -8.50
CA ARG A 12 0.19 6.99 -8.73
C ARG A 12 -0.11 7.65 -10.07
N SER A 13 -0.41 6.87 -11.11
CA SER A 13 -0.73 7.43 -12.43
C SER A 13 -1.99 8.28 -12.43
N VAL A 14 -3.03 7.87 -11.69
CA VAL A 14 -4.26 8.64 -11.49
C VAL A 14 -3.97 9.91 -10.71
N SER A 15 -3.17 9.82 -9.64
CA SER A 15 -2.70 11.00 -8.89
C SER A 15 -2.01 12.03 -9.81
N CYS A 16 -1.06 11.58 -10.63
CA CYS A 16 -0.37 12.44 -11.59
C CYS A 16 -1.32 13.04 -12.63
N ALA A 17 -2.26 12.26 -13.16
CA ALA A 17 -3.23 12.74 -14.14
C ALA A 17 -4.14 13.83 -13.56
N LEU A 18 -4.65 13.64 -12.32
CA LEU A 18 -5.45 14.65 -11.63
C LEU A 18 -4.69 15.96 -11.48
N LEU A 19 -3.45 15.91 -11.00
CA LEU A 19 -2.61 17.10 -10.82
C LEU A 19 -2.27 17.77 -12.15
N PHE A 20 -2.04 16.98 -13.21
CA PHE A 20 -1.79 17.50 -14.55
C PHE A 20 -3.02 18.22 -15.12
N CYS A 21 -4.23 17.64 -14.99
CA CYS A 21 -5.46 18.30 -15.43
C CYS A 21 -5.69 19.63 -14.71
N LYS A 22 -5.41 19.67 -13.39
CA LYS A 22 -5.44 20.91 -12.61
C LYS A 22 -4.41 21.93 -13.12
N GLU A 23 -3.16 21.51 -13.36
CA GLU A 23 -2.10 22.37 -13.91
C GLU A 23 -2.50 22.96 -15.27
N LYS A 24 -3.17 22.18 -16.11
CA LYS A 24 -3.72 22.62 -17.41
C LYS A 24 -5.05 23.36 -17.31
N GLN A 25 -5.53 23.65 -16.11
CA GLN A 25 -6.77 24.38 -15.86
C GLN A 25 -7.97 23.76 -16.60
N ILE A 26 -8.02 22.43 -16.68
CA ILE A 26 -9.15 21.72 -17.28
C ILE A 26 -10.37 21.89 -16.35
N PRO A 27 -11.52 22.39 -16.86
CA PRO A 27 -12.71 22.58 -16.03
C PRO A 27 -13.14 21.28 -15.32
N GLY A 28 -13.45 21.39 -14.03
CA GLY A 28 -13.89 20.25 -13.19
C GLY A 28 -12.76 19.52 -12.48
N PHE A 29 -11.50 19.96 -12.62
CA PHE A 29 -10.34 19.43 -11.89
C PHE A 29 -9.80 20.42 -10.84
N GLU A 30 -10.57 21.43 -10.47
CA GLU A 30 -10.25 22.31 -9.36
C GLU A 30 -10.35 21.55 -8.02
N GLY A 31 -9.40 21.76 -7.10
CA GLY A 31 -9.45 21.16 -5.76
C GLY A 31 -9.13 19.66 -5.69
N VAL A 32 -8.63 19.04 -6.76
CA VAL A 32 -8.30 17.60 -6.83
C VAL A 32 -7.09 17.17 -6.01
N GLU A 33 -6.36 18.11 -5.39
CA GLU A 33 -5.10 17.84 -4.69
C GLU A 33 -5.24 16.81 -3.58
N ALA A 34 -6.30 16.93 -2.77
CA ALA A 34 -6.55 15.99 -1.68
C ALA A 34 -6.84 14.56 -2.22
N THR A 35 -7.59 14.46 -3.32
CA THR A 35 -7.87 13.17 -3.98
C THR A 35 -6.63 12.58 -4.63
N ALA A 36 -5.81 13.41 -5.27
CA ALA A 36 -4.54 13.00 -5.86
C ALA A 36 -3.57 12.51 -4.78
N GLU A 37 -3.47 13.22 -3.65
CA GLU A 37 -2.66 12.79 -2.52
C GLU A 37 -3.17 11.46 -1.95
N PHE A 38 -4.48 11.31 -1.77
CA PHE A 38 -5.09 10.06 -1.31
C PHE A 38 -4.72 8.88 -2.21
N ALA A 39 -4.90 9.02 -3.53
CA ALA A 39 -4.55 7.96 -4.49
C ALA A 39 -3.06 7.62 -4.42
N ALA A 40 -2.18 8.62 -4.33
CA ALA A 40 -0.74 8.41 -4.22
C ALA A 40 -0.33 7.67 -2.93
N VAL A 41 -0.92 8.03 -1.78
CA VAL A 41 -0.59 7.40 -0.50
C VAL A 41 -1.11 5.97 -0.44
N VAL A 42 -2.32 5.72 -0.97
CA VAL A 42 -2.87 4.36 -1.03
C VAL A 42 -2.03 3.47 -1.95
N ASP A 43 -1.61 3.97 -3.12
CA ASP A 43 -0.72 3.24 -4.04
C ASP A 43 0.63 2.92 -3.38
N ASP A 44 1.26 3.91 -2.73
CA ASP A 44 2.52 3.71 -2.01
C ASP A 44 2.40 2.67 -0.88
N THR A 45 1.26 2.67 -0.18
CA THR A 45 0.93 1.72 0.90
C THR A 45 0.71 0.32 0.33
N PHE A 46 -0.03 0.20 -0.77
CA PHE A 46 -0.26 -1.07 -1.46
C PHE A 46 1.05 -1.67 -1.98
N ASP A 47 1.93 -0.86 -2.56
CA ASP A 47 3.25 -1.31 -3.01
C ASP A 47 4.13 -1.82 -1.86
N LEU A 48 4.05 -1.21 -0.66
CA LEU A 48 4.73 -1.72 0.54
C LEU A 48 4.24 -3.11 0.95
N THR A 49 2.93 -3.37 0.86
CA THR A 49 2.34 -4.64 1.25
C THR A 49 2.38 -5.71 0.15
N ASN A 50 2.84 -5.37 -1.06
CA ASN A 50 2.74 -6.24 -2.24
C ASN A 50 4.04 -6.39 -3.06
N SER A 51 5.21 -6.33 -2.42
CA SER A 51 6.49 -6.56 -3.12
C SER A 51 6.60 -8.03 -3.57
N CYS A 52 6.83 -8.19 -4.87
CA CYS A 52 6.54 -9.44 -5.57
C CYS A 52 7.80 -10.19 -6.03
N HIS A 53 8.83 -9.46 -6.41
CA HIS A 53 9.99 -10.00 -7.12
C HIS A 53 11.28 -9.52 -6.44
N PRO A 54 12.28 -10.40 -6.21
CA PRO A 54 13.54 -10.02 -5.57
C PRO A 54 14.32 -8.92 -6.31
N LEU A 55 14.18 -8.84 -7.64
CA LEU A 55 14.86 -7.85 -8.48
C LEU A 55 14.00 -6.61 -8.75
N ALA A 56 12.81 -6.50 -8.14
CA ALA A 56 11.99 -5.30 -8.29
C ALA A 56 12.73 -4.07 -7.74
N LEU A 57 12.50 -2.92 -8.37
CA LEU A 57 13.13 -1.63 -8.05
C LEU A 57 12.06 -0.62 -7.61
N GLY A 58 12.52 0.51 -7.06
CA GLY A 58 11.65 1.63 -6.67
C GLY A 58 10.65 1.27 -5.57
N SER A 59 9.40 1.75 -5.69
CA SER A 59 8.34 1.57 -4.69
C SER A 59 7.99 0.09 -4.44
N LYS A 60 8.20 -0.77 -5.43
CA LYS A 60 7.90 -2.21 -5.43
C LYS A 60 9.09 -3.09 -5.03
N ALA A 61 10.23 -2.49 -4.71
CA ALA A 61 11.41 -3.21 -4.29
C ALA A 61 11.13 -4.05 -3.03
N PRO A 62 11.77 -5.22 -2.89
CA PRO A 62 11.67 -6.01 -1.66
C PRO A 62 12.32 -5.29 -0.49
N ILE A 63 11.91 -5.62 0.73
CA ILE A 63 12.54 -5.07 1.93
C ILE A 63 13.89 -5.75 2.13
N ARG A 64 14.95 -4.95 2.30
CA ARG A 64 16.36 -5.37 2.41
C ARG A 64 17.05 -4.57 3.52
N VAL A 65 18.25 -5.00 3.91
CA VAL A 65 19.09 -4.26 4.87
C VAL A 65 19.38 -2.84 4.36
N ASN A 66 19.73 -2.69 3.08
CA ASN A 66 20.17 -1.43 2.51
C ASN A 66 19.06 -0.40 2.23
N ASN A 67 17.78 -0.76 2.42
CA ASN A 67 16.66 0.17 2.24
C ASN A 67 15.83 0.34 3.51
N LYS A 68 16.36 -0.08 4.67
CA LYS A 68 15.70 -0.03 5.97
C LYS A 68 15.09 1.33 6.27
N GLU A 69 15.91 2.39 6.22
CA GLU A 69 15.50 3.75 6.54
C GLU A 69 14.38 4.22 5.59
N THR A 70 14.52 3.94 4.29
CA THR A 70 13.49 4.25 3.29
C THR A 70 12.17 3.55 3.60
N ILE A 71 12.20 2.27 3.95
CA ILE A 71 10.99 1.51 4.29
C ILE A 71 10.35 2.04 5.57
N LEU A 72 11.13 2.33 6.61
CA LEU A 72 10.62 2.91 7.86
C LEU A 72 9.97 4.28 7.63
N THR A 73 10.59 5.14 6.82
CA THR A 73 10.00 6.43 6.44
C THR A 73 8.69 6.25 5.67
N ARG A 74 8.61 5.30 4.74
CA ARG A 74 7.37 5.03 3.98
C ARG A 74 6.27 4.50 4.90
N ILE A 75 6.57 3.56 5.80
CA ILE A 75 5.63 3.01 6.79
C ILE A 75 5.09 4.13 7.69
N ASP A 76 5.96 4.99 8.21
CA ASP A 76 5.56 6.09 9.09
C ASP A 76 4.70 7.12 8.36
N LYS A 77 5.08 7.51 7.14
CA LYS A 77 4.27 8.41 6.29
C LYS A 77 2.88 7.83 6.03
N ALA A 78 2.79 6.58 5.58
CA ALA A 78 1.52 5.90 5.33
C ALA A 78 0.67 5.82 6.60
N SER A 79 1.27 5.41 7.71
CA SER A 79 0.59 5.26 9.00
C SER A 79 0.03 6.58 9.51
N ARG A 80 0.81 7.67 9.44
CA ARG A 80 0.37 9.01 9.84
C ARG A 80 -0.80 9.50 8.99
N TYR A 81 -0.71 9.33 7.67
CA TYR A 81 -1.78 9.74 6.76
C TYR A 81 -3.08 8.95 7.01
N LEU A 82 -3.00 7.61 7.07
CA LEU A 82 -4.14 6.73 7.31
C LEU A 82 -4.85 7.03 8.65
N ARG A 83 -4.09 7.33 9.71
CA ARG A 83 -4.66 7.75 11.02
C ARG A 83 -5.34 9.11 10.96
N GLY A 84 -4.87 10.00 10.08
CA GLY A 84 -5.39 11.36 9.90
C GLY A 84 -6.68 11.43 9.08
N LEU A 85 -7.06 10.36 8.39
CA LEU A 85 -8.28 10.34 7.57
C LEU A 85 -9.54 10.54 8.41
N LYS A 86 -10.42 11.42 7.93
CA LYS A 86 -11.70 11.77 8.55
C LYS A 86 -12.84 11.58 7.55
N ASP A 87 -14.04 11.36 8.06
CA ASP A 87 -15.25 11.43 7.24
C ASP A 87 -15.68 12.88 6.98
N THR A 88 -16.77 13.06 6.23
CA THR A 88 -17.34 14.37 5.88
C THR A 88 -17.83 15.17 7.08
N THR A 89 -18.00 14.54 8.25
CA THR A 89 -18.36 15.21 9.52
C THR A 89 -17.12 15.60 10.34
N GLY A 90 -15.91 15.28 9.86
CA GLY A 90 -14.66 15.53 10.56
C GLY A 90 -14.29 14.45 11.58
N ARG A 91 -15.08 13.36 11.69
CA ARG A 91 -14.79 12.26 12.61
C ARG A 91 -13.69 11.36 12.04
N PRO A 92 -12.67 10.97 12.84
CA PRO A 92 -11.62 10.06 12.37
C PRO A 92 -12.19 8.73 11.84
N LEU A 93 -11.77 8.29 10.65
CA LEU A 93 -12.26 7.05 10.04
C LEU A 93 -11.96 5.81 10.90
N ILE A 94 -10.87 5.85 11.65
CA ILE A 94 -10.48 4.80 12.61
C ILE A 94 -11.51 4.59 13.74
N GLN A 95 -12.40 5.55 13.98
CA GLN A 95 -13.48 5.47 14.97
C GLN A 95 -14.86 5.21 14.33
N GLY A 96 -14.94 5.23 13.00
CA GLY A 96 -16.19 5.09 12.25
C GLY A 96 -16.52 3.64 11.87
N GLN A 97 -17.61 3.47 11.12
CA GLN A 97 -18.06 2.16 10.63
C GLN A 97 -17.11 1.55 9.58
N ARG A 98 -16.33 2.39 8.88
CA ARG A 98 -15.35 1.96 7.86
C ARG A 98 -13.94 1.76 8.42
N LYS A 99 -13.77 1.75 9.75
CA LYS A 99 -12.47 1.64 10.42
C LYS A 99 -11.66 0.41 10.04
N THR A 100 -12.32 -0.70 9.72
CA THR A 100 -11.66 -2.00 9.48
C THR A 100 -10.62 -1.92 8.38
N ALA A 101 -10.91 -1.24 7.27
CA ALA A 101 -9.95 -1.11 6.18
C ALA A 101 -8.69 -0.33 6.59
N ILE A 102 -8.87 0.75 7.36
CA ILE A 102 -7.77 1.59 7.84
C ILE A 102 -6.95 0.85 8.90
N LEU A 103 -7.61 0.20 9.85
CA LEU A 103 -6.96 -0.59 10.90
C LEU A 103 -6.21 -1.79 10.31
N GLY A 104 -6.75 -2.42 9.27
CA GLY A 104 -6.07 -3.49 8.53
C GLY A 104 -4.73 -3.04 7.97
N PHE A 105 -4.71 -1.95 7.20
CA PHE A 105 -3.44 -1.39 6.69
C PHE A 105 -2.46 -1.02 7.81
N LEU A 106 -2.95 -0.39 8.89
CA LEU A 106 -2.08 -0.02 10.01
C LEU A 106 -1.46 -1.23 10.70
N LEU A 107 -2.25 -2.29 10.88
CA LEU A 107 -1.78 -3.56 11.43
C LEU A 107 -0.77 -4.22 10.50
N ASP A 108 -1.08 -4.32 9.21
CA ASP A 108 -0.20 -4.92 8.20
C ASP A 108 1.16 -4.22 8.16
N LEU A 109 1.17 -2.88 8.14
CA LEU A 109 2.40 -2.09 8.15
C LEU A 109 3.24 -2.34 9.42
N GLN A 110 2.59 -2.44 10.58
CA GLN A 110 3.25 -2.72 11.84
C GLN A 110 3.80 -4.16 11.88
N SER A 111 3.04 -5.14 11.39
CA SER A 111 3.47 -6.53 11.32
C SER A 111 4.61 -6.72 10.31
N ILE A 112 4.56 -6.07 9.14
CA ILE A 112 5.65 -6.09 8.16
C ILE A 112 6.92 -5.49 8.75
N LYS A 113 6.81 -4.38 9.51
CA LYS A 113 7.96 -3.80 10.22
C LYS A 113 8.57 -4.81 11.18
N GLY A 114 7.78 -5.45 12.03
CA GLY A 114 8.27 -6.45 12.99
C GLY A 114 8.94 -7.65 12.31
N LEU A 115 8.32 -8.19 11.26
CA LEU A 115 8.91 -9.27 10.46
C LEU A 115 10.24 -8.86 9.81
N ALA A 116 10.33 -7.62 9.31
CA ALA A 116 11.57 -7.11 8.73
C ALA A 116 12.65 -6.92 9.80
N GLU A 117 12.30 -6.44 11.00
CA GLU A 117 13.21 -6.31 12.15
C GLU A 117 13.82 -7.66 12.54
N ASP A 118 12.99 -8.70 12.64
CA ASP A 118 13.44 -10.02 13.09
C ASP A 118 14.20 -10.78 12.00
N LEU A 119 13.67 -10.78 10.77
CA LEU A 119 14.11 -11.69 9.72
C LEU A 119 15.14 -11.10 8.76
N VAL A 120 15.18 -9.76 8.61
CA VAL A 120 16.01 -9.09 7.58
C VAL A 120 16.99 -8.11 8.20
N TRP A 121 16.59 -7.34 9.20
CA TRP A 121 17.38 -6.23 9.77
C TRP A 121 18.08 -6.58 11.09
N SER A 122 17.96 -7.83 11.55
CA SER A 122 18.65 -8.31 12.74
C SER A 122 20.15 -8.47 12.49
N SER A 123 20.94 -8.53 13.57
CA SER A 123 22.40 -8.71 13.48
C SER A 123 22.81 -10.06 12.86
N SER A 124 21.89 -11.03 12.83
CA SER A 124 22.06 -12.35 12.19
C SER A 124 20.82 -12.66 11.34
N PRO A 125 20.67 -12.05 10.16
CA PRO A 125 19.44 -12.11 9.38
C PRO A 125 19.18 -13.50 8.80
N LEU A 126 17.94 -13.98 8.93
CA LEU A 126 17.51 -15.26 8.37
C LEU A 126 17.15 -15.16 6.87
N LEU A 127 16.77 -13.96 6.42
CA LEU A 127 16.34 -13.69 5.05
C LEU A 127 17.19 -12.60 4.40
N LYS A 128 17.56 -12.81 3.13
CA LYS A 128 18.22 -11.78 2.30
C LYS A 128 17.29 -10.60 1.97
N CYS A 129 16.00 -10.87 1.90
CA CYS A 129 14.95 -9.87 1.70
C CYS A 129 13.58 -10.43 2.09
N LEU A 130 12.65 -9.54 2.41
CA LEU A 130 11.24 -9.88 2.62
C LEU A 130 10.41 -9.46 1.40
N LEU A 131 9.69 -10.42 0.83
CA LEU A 131 8.70 -10.22 -0.23
C LEU A 131 7.30 -10.17 0.40
N THR A 132 6.77 -8.98 0.58
CA THR A 132 5.51 -8.76 1.30
C THR A 132 4.31 -9.41 0.63
N ARG A 133 4.32 -9.60 -0.70
CA ARG A 133 3.28 -10.39 -1.38
C ARG A 133 3.21 -11.85 -0.92
N LYS A 134 4.31 -12.44 -0.40
CA LYS A 134 4.32 -13.80 0.14
C LYS A 134 3.52 -13.94 1.45
N LEU A 135 3.20 -12.82 2.09
CA LEU A 135 2.36 -12.77 3.29
C LEU A 135 0.86 -12.71 2.96
N SER A 136 0.51 -12.47 1.69
CA SER A 136 -0.90 -12.39 1.24
C SER A 136 -1.52 -13.76 0.99
N GLN A 137 -2.85 -13.80 1.09
CA GLN A 137 -3.66 -14.99 0.75
C GLN A 137 -3.80 -15.22 -0.77
N ASP A 138 -3.23 -14.39 -1.64
CA ASP A 138 -3.34 -14.48 -3.11
C ASP A 138 -2.97 -15.87 -3.64
N HIS A 139 -1.99 -16.52 -3.01
CA HIS A 139 -1.56 -17.87 -3.41
C HIS A 139 -2.65 -18.92 -3.15
N LEU A 140 -3.44 -18.77 -2.08
CA LEU A 140 -4.59 -19.63 -1.78
C LEU A 140 -5.75 -19.35 -2.76
N GLU A 141 -5.99 -18.08 -3.10
CA GLU A 141 -7.03 -17.72 -4.07
C GLU A 141 -6.72 -18.28 -5.46
N LEU A 142 -5.45 -18.22 -5.89
CA LEU A 142 -4.99 -18.82 -7.14
C LEU A 142 -5.16 -20.35 -7.14
N PHE A 143 -4.89 -20.99 -6.01
CA PHE A 143 -5.14 -22.42 -5.83
C PHE A 143 -6.62 -22.76 -5.98
N PHE A 144 -7.52 -22.02 -5.33
CA PHE A 144 -8.96 -22.20 -5.48
C PHE A 144 -9.47 -21.94 -6.91
N ALA A 145 -8.87 -20.99 -7.64
CA ALA A 145 -9.16 -20.80 -9.06
C ALA A 145 -8.76 -22.03 -9.88
N THR A 146 -7.61 -22.62 -9.58
CA THR A 146 -7.14 -23.84 -10.25
C THR A 146 -8.08 -25.03 -10.01
N ILE A 147 -8.58 -25.21 -8.78
CA ILE A 147 -9.56 -26.26 -8.46
C ILE A 147 -10.85 -26.05 -9.26
N ARG A 148 -11.41 -24.83 -9.23
CA ARG A 148 -12.68 -24.51 -9.92
C ARG A 148 -12.59 -24.63 -11.44
N ASN A 149 -11.43 -24.45 -12.04
CA ASN A 149 -11.24 -24.59 -13.49
C ASN A 149 -11.15 -26.06 -13.95
N ARG A 150 -11.04 -27.03 -13.02
CA ARG A 150 -11.00 -28.46 -13.33
C ARG A 150 -12.37 -29.14 -13.22
N THR A 151 -13.32 -28.49 -12.55
CA THR A 151 -14.74 -28.89 -12.47
C THR A 151 -15.53 -28.20 -13.55
#